data_AF-A0A7L4NPB8-F1
#
_entry.id   AF-A0A7L4NPB8-F1
#
_cell.length_a   1.000
_cell.length_b   1.000
_cell.length_c   1.000
_cell.angle_alpha   90.00
_cell.angle_beta   90.00
_cell.angle_gamma   90.00
#
_symmetry.space_group_name_H-M   'P 1'
#
loop_
_entity.id
_entity.type
_entity.pdbx_description
1 polymer ?
#
loop_
_entity_poly.entity_id
_entity_poly.type
_entity_poly.pdbx_seq_one_letter_code
_entity_poly.pdbx_strand_id
1 'polypeptide(L)' 'MFFPRNELLLHLKTYNIYYEGQNLQLRHREEEGELIVEGLLNISWGLRRPIRLQMQDDNQRIRP' A
#
# COMPACT_ATOMS: atom_id res chain seq x y z
N MET A 1 -14.52 6.37 2.95
CA MET A 1 -13.64 7.55 2.99
C MET A 1 -12.90 7.58 1.66
N PHE A 2 -13.01 8.65 0.87
CA PHE A 2 -12.27 8.76 -0.39
C PHE A 2 -10.88 9.28 -0.08
N PHE A 3 -9.84 8.56 -0.47
CA PHE A 3 -8.45 8.99 -0.29
C PHE A 3 -7.96 9.56 -1.63
N PRO A 4 -7.72 10.89 -1.73
CA PRO A 4 -7.35 11.50 -3.01
C PRO A 4 -6.03 10.96 -3.53
N ARG A 5 -5.97 10.69 -4.84
CA ARG A 5 -4.78 10.15 -5.51
C ARG A 5 -3.50 10.96 -5.21
N ASN A 6 -3.61 12.28 -5.22
CA ASN A 6 -2.47 13.16 -4.97
C ASN A 6 -1.91 13.01 -3.56
N GLU A 7 -2.77 12.76 -2.58
CA GLU A 7 -2.34 12.47 -1.22
C GLU A 7 -1.58 11.15 -1.17
N LEU A 8 -2.08 10.09 -1.83
CA LEU A 8 -1.38 8.81 -1.91
C LEU A 8 0.02 8.94 -2.53
N LEU A 9 0.14 9.65 -3.64
CA LEU A 9 1.45 9.87 -4.29
C LEU A 9 2.41 10.67 -3.40
N LEU A 10 1.91 11.64 -2.64
CA LEU A 10 2.72 12.38 -1.67
C LEU A 10 3.23 11.44 -0.55
N HIS A 11 2.38 10.58 -0.01
CA HIS A 11 2.78 9.60 1.01
C HIS A 11 3.81 8.61 0.46
N LEU A 12 3.63 8.11 -0.76
CA LEU A 12 4.60 7.23 -1.43
C LEU A 12 5.96 7.92 -1.60
N LYS A 13 5.97 9.20 -2.01
CA LYS A 13 7.20 9.99 -2.11
C LYS A 13 7.91 10.10 -0.76
N THR A 14 7.18 10.47 0.30
CA THR A 14 7.74 10.59 1.65
C THR A 14 8.29 9.26 2.16
N TYR A 15 7.57 8.16 1.93
CA TYR A 15 8.04 6.80 2.27
C TYR A 15 9.33 6.44 1.52
N ASN A 16 9.40 6.72 0.22
CA ASN A 16 10.57 6.41 -0.59
C ASN A 16 11.81 7.23 -0.23
N ILE A 17 11.65 8.45 0.30
CA ILE A 17 12.77 9.26 0.82
C ILE A 17 13.43 8.55 2.01
N TYR A 18 12.63 7.96 2.92
CA TYR A 18 13.18 7.23 4.07
C TYR A 18 14.01 6.01 3.66
N TYR A 19 13.67 5.37 2.54
CA TYR A 19 14.34 4.19 2.00
C TYR A 19 15.21 4.49 0.78
N GLU A 20 15.66 5.73 0.58
CA GLU A 20 16.51 6.09 -0.55
C GLU A 20 17.79 5.24 -0.61
N GLY A 21 18.06 4.64 -1.77
CA GLY A 21 19.20 3.73 -1.96
C GLY A 21 19.04 2.32 -1.35
N GLN A 22 17.85 1.98 -0.84
CA GLN A 22 17.55 0.67 -0.25
C GLN A 22 16.50 -0.10 -1.07
N ASN A 23 16.42 -1.42 -0.84
CA ASN A 23 15.50 -2.33 -1.54
C ASN A 23 14.03 -2.26 -1.05
N LEU A 24 13.66 -1.23 -0.29
CA LEU A 24 12.32 -1.06 0.29
C LEU A 24 11.53 0.08 -0.36
N GLN A 25 12.06 0.74 -1.41
CA GLN A 25 11.30 1.74 -2.14
C GLN A 25 10.13 1.09 -2.90
N LEU A 26 8.97 1.75 -2.86
CA LEU A 26 7.77 1.37 -3.60
C LEU A 26 7.72 2.14 -4.92
N ARG A 27 7.49 1.41 -6.02
CA ARG A 27 7.29 2.00 -7.34
C ARG A 27 5.79 2.14 -7.58
N HIS A 28 5.41 3.08 -8.44
CA HIS A 28 4.02 3.20 -8.87
C HIS A 28 3.94 3.35 -10.38
N ARG A 29 2.85 2.82 -10.97
CA ARG A 29 2.51 2.99 -12.38
C ARG A 29 1.00 3.11 -12.55
N GLU A 30 0.59 3.65 -13.68
CA GLU A 30 -0.81 3.62 -14.11
C GLU A 30 -0.98 2.54 -15.17
N GLU A 31 -1.98 1.69 -15.01
CA GLU A 31 -2.32 0.60 -15.93
C GLU A 31 -3.84 0.52 -16.00
N GLU A 32 -4.42 0.62 -17.21
CA GLU A 32 -5.87 0.57 -17.43
C GLU A 32 -6.72 1.56 -16.60
N GLY A 33 -6.15 2.71 -16.22
CA GLY A 33 -6.82 3.72 -15.39
C GLY A 33 -6.71 3.46 -13.88
N GLU A 34 -6.07 2.37 -13.48
CA GLU A 34 -5.81 2.02 -12.09
C GLU A 34 -4.38 2.39 -11.68
N LEU A 35 -4.23 2.81 -10.42
CA LEU A 35 -2.91 3.07 -9.84
C LEU A 35 -2.38 1.79 -9.21
N ILE A 36 -1.29 1.26 -9.76
CA ILE A 36 -0.59 0.11 -9.23
C ILE A 36 0.61 0.58 -8.42
N VAL A 37 0.74 0.09 -7.19
CA VAL A 37 1.90 0.29 -6.33
C VAL A 37 2.58 -1.06 -6.11
N GLU A 38 3.87 -1.14 -6.38
CA GLU A 38 4.64 -2.39 -6.34
C GLU A 38 5.95 -2.26 -5.55
N GLY A 39 6.29 -3.29 -4.78
CA GLY A 39 7.52 -3.36 -4.01
C GLY A 39 7.32 -4.00 -2.63
N LEU A 40 8.35 -3.95 -1.79
CA LEU A 40 8.31 -4.46 -0.42
C LEU A 40 7.84 -3.37 0.54
N LEU A 41 6.60 -3.48 1.03
CA LEU A 41 6.06 -2.60 2.05
C LEU A 41 6.37 -3.16 3.45
N ASN A 42 7.09 -2.39 4.26
CA ASN A 42 7.32 -2.73 5.65
C ASN A 42 6.19 -2.20 6.53
N ILE A 43 5.48 -3.09 7.25
CA ILE A 43 4.39 -2.70 8.16
C ILE A 43 4.75 -3.10 9.59
N SER A 44 4.97 -2.09 10.44
CA SER A 44 5.28 -2.27 11.85
C SER A 44 4.03 -2.16 12.71
N TRP A 45 3.57 -3.28 13.28
CA TRP A 45 2.27 -3.38 13.97
C TRP A 45 2.31 -3.18 15.49
N GLY A 46 3.49 -3.18 16.11
CA GLY A 46 3.64 -2.91 17.56
C GLY A 46 2.83 -3.82 18.49
N LEU A 47 2.65 -5.09 18.12
CA LEU A 47 1.72 -5.99 18.79
C LEU A 47 2.27 -6.54 20.11
N ARG A 48 1.39 -6.70 21.11
CA ARG A 48 1.69 -7.36 22.40
C ARG A 48 1.11 -8.77 22.53
N ARG A 49 0.20 -9.16 21.63
CA ARG A 49 -0.46 -10.47 21.60
C ARG A 49 -0.53 -10.98 20.16
N PRO A 50 -0.64 -12.30 19.93
CA PRO A 50 -0.79 -12.85 18.60
C PRO A 50 -2.05 -12.32 17.90
N ILE A 51 -1.93 -11.99 16.62
CA ILE A 51 -3.06 -11.63 15.75
C ILE A 51 -3.10 -12.53 14.51
N ARG A 52 -4.25 -12.59 13.85
CA ARG A 52 -4.37 -13.13 12.49
C ARG A 52 -4.52 -11.97 11.52
N LEU A 53 -3.69 -11.94 10.49
CA LEU A 53 -3.86 -11.01 9.38
C LEU A 53 -4.98 -11.53 8.49
N GLN A 54 -5.98 -10.71 8.24
CA GLN A 54 -7.02 -10.95 7.24
C GLN A 54 -6.96 -9.83 6.23
N MET A 55 -6.78 -10.18 4.95
CA MET A 55 -6.98 -9.24 3.86
C MET A 55 -8.47 -9.29 3.53
N GLN A 56 -9.19 -8.22 3.87
CA GLN A 56 -10.57 -8.05 3.43
C GLN A 56 -10.51 -7.36 2.08
N ASP A 57 -10.63 -8.13 1.02
CA ASP A 57 -10.79 -7.58 -0.33
C ASP A 57 -12.27 -7.23 -0.51
N ASP A 58 -12.62 -5.96 -0.31
CA ASP A 58 -13.99 -5.48 -0.53
C ASP A 58 -14.46 -5.70 -1.99
N ASN A 59 -13.55 -6.10 -2.92
CA ASN A 59 -13.90 -6.51 -4.28
C ASN A 59 -14.40 -7.95 -4.43
N GLN A 60 -14.36 -8.80 -3.38
CA GLN A 60 -15.08 -10.08 -3.42
C GLN A 60 -16.55 -9.92 -3.03
N ARG A 61 -17.31 -9.14 -3.83
CA ARG A 61 -18.74 -9.43 -3.94
C ARG A 61 -18.86 -10.75 -4.68
N ILE A 62 -19.05 -11.83 -3.91
CA ILE A 62 -19.64 -13.07 -4.42
C ILE A 62 -20.97 -12.65 -5.04
N ARG A 63 -20.99 -12.51 -6.37
CA ARG A 63 -22.26 -12.43 -7.10
C ARG A 63 -22.86 -13.84 -7.07
N PRO A 64 -24.15 -13.99 -6.75
CA PRO A 64 -24.81 -15.29 -6.77
C PRO A 64 -24.76 -15.93 -8.15
#